data_AF-A0AAW0M9X1-F1
#
_entry.id   AF-A0AAW0M9X1-F1
#
_cell.length_a   1.000
_cell.length_b   1.000
_cell.length_c   1.000
_cell.angle_alpha   90.00
_cell.angle_beta   90.00
_cell.angle_gamma   90.00
#
_symmetry.space_group_name_H-M   'P 1'
#
loop_
_entity.id
_entity.type
_entity.pdbx_description
1 polymer ?
#
loop_
_entity_poly.entity_id
_entity_poly.type
_entity_poly.pdbx_seq_one_letter_code
_entity_poly.pdbx_strand_id
1 'polypeptide(L)'
;MGALLKLIDAVLFVFFMVIALAAPLIDAQTCLPLSLFPDLLLDLKNWYAREYGDYLVAEKPDFFVGIVWLELFFQWPLALLNLYAILARKPWFNTTCLIYGASCLTSMVTISTLK
;
A
#
# COMPACT_ATOMS: atom_id res chain seq x y z
N MET A 1 -22.74 1.62 -18.51
CA MET A 1 -21.30 1.37 -18.24
C MET A 1 -20.93 0.03 -18.85
N GLY A 2 -19.96 0.00 -19.77
CA GLY A 2 -19.54 -1.23 -20.45
C GLY A 2 -18.96 -2.26 -19.47
N ALA A 3 -19.00 -3.55 -19.84
CA ALA A 3 -18.51 -4.64 -18.99
C ALA A 3 -17.05 -4.45 -18.54
N LEU A 4 -16.21 -3.87 -19.42
CA LEU A 4 -14.81 -3.56 -19.12
C LEU A 4 -14.65 -2.57 -17.96
N LEU A 5 -15.47 -1.51 -17.89
CA LEU A 5 -15.39 -0.52 -16.80
C LEU A 5 -15.75 -1.17 -15.45
N LYS A 6 -16.76 -2.04 -15.43
CA LYS A 6 -17.14 -2.78 -14.22
C LYS A 6 -16.03 -3.72 -13.75
N LEU A 7 -15.32 -4.34 -14.69
CA LEU A 7 -14.18 -5.19 -14.37
C LEU A 7 -13.04 -4.37 -13.75
N ILE A 8 -12.72 -3.22 -14.34
CA ILE A 8 -11.70 -2.30 -13.82
C ILE A 8 -12.06 -1.84 -12.41
N ASP A 9 -13.31 -1.41 -12.19
CA ASP A 9 -13.78 -0.99 -10.87
C ASP A 9 -13.64 -2.12 -9.83
N ALA A 10 -13.93 -3.37 -10.21
CA ALA A 10 -13.76 -4.53 -9.34
C ALA A 10 -12.29 -4.82 -9.01
N VAL A 11 -11.40 -4.72 -9.99
CA VAL A 11 -9.96 -4.90 -9.78
C VAL A 11 -9.42 -3.80 -8.85
N LEU A 12 -9.79 -2.55 -9.10
CA LEU A 12 -9.40 -1.41 -8.27
C LEU A 12 -9.93 -1.55 -6.84
N PHE A 13 -11.18 -2.03 -6.69
CA PHE A 13 -11.75 -2.29 -5.36
C PHE A 13 -10.93 -3.31 -4.58
N VAL A 14 -10.60 -4.46 -5.17
CA VAL A 14 -9.77 -5.48 -4.53
C VAL A 14 -8.39 -4.92 -4.20
N PHE A 15 -7.79 -4.18 -5.13
CA PHE A 15 -6.49 -3.54 -4.91
C PHE A 15 -6.51 -2.60 -3.69
N PHE A 16 -7.44 -1.64 -3.64
CA PHE A 16 -7.52 -0.73 -2.49
C PHE A 16 -7.88 -1.44 -1.19
N MET A 17 -8.64 -2.54 -1.26
CA MET A 17 -8.96 -3.37 -0.09
C MET A 17 -7.70 -4.06 0.47
N VAL A 18 -6.85 -4.57 -0.41
CA VAL A 18 -5.54 -5.12 -0.01
C VAL A 18 -4.70 -4.04 0.65
N ILE A 19 -4.57 -2.85 0.04
CA ILE A 19 -3.78 -1.75 0.63
C ILE A 19 -4.35 -1.30 1.98
N ALA A 20 -5.67 -1.17 2.09
CA ALA A 20 -6.33 -0.74 3.33
C ALA A 20 -6.00 -1.64 4.52
N LEU A 21 -5.76 -2.93 4.28
CA LEU A 21 -5.35 -3.91 5.27
C LEU A 21 -3.83 -4.01 5.40
N ALA A 22 -3.12 -4.16 4.27
CA ALA A 22 -1.68 -4.39 4.24
C ALA A 22 -0.88 -3.22 4.82
N ALA A 23 -1.23 -1.97 4.48
CA ALA A 23 -0.49 -0.81 4.96
C ALA A 23 -0.41 -0.75 6.51
N PRO A 24 -1.50 -0.87 7.27
CA PRO A 24 -1.42 -0.89 8.72
C PRO A 24 -0.93 -2.22 9.30
N LEU A 25 -1.14 -3.37 8.64
CA LEU A 25 -0.79 -4.68 9.20
C LEU A 25 0.67 -5.08 8.94
N ILE A 26 1.22 -4.70 7.79
CA ILE A 26 2.52 -5.14 7.28
C ILE A 26 3.46 -3.94 7.18
N ASP A 27 3.11 -2.91 6.40
CA ASP A 27 4.04 -1.83 6.10
C ASP A 27 4.33 -0.98 7.33
N ALA A 28 3.33 -0.76 8.18
CA ALA A 28 3.48 -0.05 9.45
C ALA A 28 4.53 -0.69 10.39
N GLN A 29 4.82 -1.99 10.27
CA GLN A 29 5.90 -2.65 11.04
C GLN A 29 7.30 -2.15 10.67
N THR A 30 7.42 -1.42 9.56
CA THR A 30 8.68 -0.79 9.14
C THR A 30 8.95 0.47 9.95
N CYS A 31 7.91 1.24 10.28
CA CYS A 31 8.01 2.55 10.94
C CYS A 31 7.64 2.55 12.43
N LEU A 32 6.76 1.64 12.87
CA LEU A 32 6.24 1.59 14.22
C LEU A 32 6.94 0.53 15.09
N PRO A 33 6.87 0.66 16.43
CA PRO A 33 7.37 -0.37 17.34
C PRO A 33 6.71 -1.72 17.10
N LEU A 34 7.52 -2.78 17.00
CA LEU A 34 7.04 -4.13 16.72
C LEU A 34 6.12 -4.69 17.81
N SER A 35 6.20 -4.15 19.03
CA SER A 35 5.32 -4.53 20.15
C SER A 35 3.83 -4.20 19.95
N LEU A 36 3.50 -3.38 18.95
CA LEU A 36 2.12 -3.06 18.59
C LEU A 36 1.47 -4.13 17.70
N PHE A 37 2.26 -5.09 17.20
CA PHE A 37 1.80 -6.08 16.23
C PHE A 37 1.78 -7.48 16.85
N PRO A 38 0.80 -8.32 16.49
CA PRO A 38 0.76 -9.71 16.91
C PRO A 38 1.94 -10.49 16.30
N ASP A 39 2.45 -11.46 17.07
CA ASP A 39 3.61 -12.28 16.70
C ASP A 39 3.45 -12.95 15.32
N LEU A 40 2.23 -13.38 14.97
CA LEU A 40 1.94 -14.00 13.68
C LEU A 40 2.33 -13.11 12.48
N LEU A 41 2.09 -11.79 12.57
CA LEU A 41 2.43 -10.86 11.49
C LEU A 41 3.93 -10.57 11.44
N LEU A 42 4.59 -10.55 12.60
CA LEU A 42 6.03 -10.38 12.71
C LEU A 42 6.74 -11.60 12.12
N ASP A 43 6.28 -12.80 12.46
CA ASP A 43 6.81 -14.07 11.96
C ASP A 43 6.63 -14.20 10.45
N LEU A 44 5.45 -13.83 9.93
CA LEU A 44 5.21 -13.80 8.49
C LEU A 44 6.20 -12.89 7.76
N LYS A 45 6.42 -11.68 8.29
CA LYS A 45 7.37 -10.72 7.71
C LYS A 45 8.81 -11.22 7.78
N ASN A 46 9.21 -11.80 8.91
CA ASN A 46 10.56 -12.34 9.12
C ASN A 46 10.82 -13.57 8.23
N TRP A 47 9.82 -14.44 8.07
CA TRP A 47 9.87 -15.55 7.14
C TRP A 47 10.03 -15.06 5.70
N TYR A 48 9.23 -14.07 5.28
CA TYR A 48 9.34 -13.47 3.94
C TYR A 48 10.73 -12.88 3.69
N ALA A 49 11.24 -12.08 4.62
CA ALA A 49 12.57 -11.48 4.51
C ALA A 49 13.68 -12.53 4.39
N ARG A 50 13.55 -13.65 5.10
CA ARG A 50 14.52 -14.76 5.05
C ARG A 50 14.44 -15.55 3.74
N GLU A 51 13.23 -15.88 3.31
CA GLU A 51 12.99 -16.73 2.14
C GLU A 51 13.37 -16.01 0.85
N TYR A 52 13.00 -14.74 0.73
CA TYR A 52 13.20 -13.97 -0.51
C TYR A 52 14.43 -13.05 -0.47
N GLY A 53 15.06 -12.89 0.69
CA GLY A 53 16.22 -12.01 0.85
C GLY A 53 15.91 -10.55 0.51
N ASP A 54 14.67 -10.12 0.73
CA ASP A 54 14.24 -8.76 0.37
C ASP A 54 14.91 -7.73 1.29
N TYR A 55 15.91 -7.03 0.75
CA TYR A 55 16.69 -6.02 1.47
C TYR A 55 15.82 -4.89 2.03
N LEU A 56 14.72 -4.53 1.37
CA LEU A 56 13.83 -3.46 1.84
C LEU A 56 13.18 -3.83 3.17
N VAL A 57 12.81 -5.11 3.31
CA VAL A 57 12.14 -5.64 4.51
C VAL A 57 13.16 -6.02 5.60
N ALA A 58 14.33 -6.53 5.18
CA ALA A 58 15.38 -7.00 6.07
C ALA A 58 16.22 -5.84 6.66
N GLU A 59 16.73 -4.95 5.81
CA GLU A 59 17.65 -3.88 6.21
C GLU A 59 16.92 -2.57 6.55
N LYS A 60 15.71 -2.37 6.01
CA LYS A 60 14.88 -1.17 6.22
C LYS A 60 15.67 0.14 6.01
N PRO A 61 16.18 0.40 4.79
CA PRO A 61 16.95 1.61 4.52
C PRO A 61 16.11 2.88 4.74
N ASP A 62 16.74 3.98 5.16
CA ASP A 62 16.04 5.21 5.57
C ASP A 62 15.12 5.79 4.48
N PHE A 63 15.50 5.68 3.20
CA PHE A 63 14.65 6.14 2.10
C PHE A 63 13.35 5.32 2.01
N PHE A 64 13.42 4.01 2.26
CA PHE A 64 12.26 3.13 2.23
C PHE A 64 11.35 3.40 3.43
N VAL A 65 11.92 3.62 4.62
CA VAL A 65 11.15 4.06 5.79
C VAL A 65 10.40 5.37 5.50
N GLY A 66 11.03 6.31 4.78
CA GLY A 66 10.39 7.54 4.32
C GLY A 66 9.22 7.30 3.35
N ILE A 67 9.39 6.38 2.39
CA ILE A 67 8.31 5.98 1.47
C ILE A 67 7.15 5.32 2.22
N VAL A 68 7.44 4.46 3.20
CA VAL A 68 6.40 3.82 4.02
C VAL A 68 5.64 4.87 4.84
N TRP A 69 6.31 5.90 5.38
CA TRP A 69 5.59 7.01 6.03
C TRP A 69 4.67 7.76 5.07
N LEU A 70 5.10 8.03 3.84
CA LEU A 70 4.25 8.61 2.80
C LEU A 70 3.06 7.69 2.52
N GLU A 71 3.28 6.39 2.43
CA GLU A 71 2.22 5.41 2.24
C GLU A 71 1.20 5.46 3.38
N LEU A 72 1.63 5.42 4.64
CA LEU A 72 0.75 5.43 5.80
C LEU A 72 -0.05 6.74 5.96
N PHE A 73 0.56 7.89 5.69
CA PHE A 73 -0.10 9.18 5.90
C PHE A 73 -0.85 9.71 4.69
N PHE A 74 -0.45 9.35 3.48
CA PHE A 74 -1.05 9.87 2.25
C PHE A 74 -1.79 8.80 1.47
N GLN A 75 -1.12 7.69 1.14
CA GLN A 75 -1.71 6.66 0.27
C GLN A 75 -2.80 5.87 0.99
N TRP A 76 -2.61 5.52 2.26
CA TRP A 76 -3.57 4.71 3.02
C TRP A 76 -4.90 5.44 3.26
N PRO A 77 -4.96 6.70 3.73
CA PRO A 77 -6.21 7.44 3.79
C PRO A 77 -6.87 7.58 2.42
N LEU A 78 -6.07 7.81 1.37
CA LEU A 78 -6.57 7.94 0.00
C LEU A 78 -7.13 6.61 -0.54
N ALA A 79 -6.55 5.46 -0.16
CA ALA A 79 -7.06 4.13 -0.48
C ALA A 79 -8.42 3.87 0.19
N LEU A 80 -8.57 4.24 1.46
CA LEU A 80 -9.86 4.17 2.18
C LEU A 80 -10.92 5.07 1.52
N LEU A 81 -10.54 6.29 1.14
CA LEU A 81 -11.42 7.20 0.39
C LEU A 81 -11.82 6.62 -0.96
N ASN A 82 -10.88 6.02 -1.69
CA ASN A 82 -11.15 5.37 -2.98
C ASN A 82 -12.07 4.15 -2.83
N LEU A 83 -11.89 3.31 -1.80
CA LEU A 83 -12.81 2.21 -1.48
C LEU A 83 -14.24 2.71 -1.25
N TYR A 84 -14.38 3.74 -0.40
CA TYR A 84 -15.67 4.37 -0.16
C TYR A 84 -16.26 4.96 -1.43
N ALA A 85 -15.45 5.64 -2.24
CA ALA A 85 -15.88 6.27 -3.48
C ALA A 85 -16.38 5.25 -4.52
N ILE A 86 -15.77 4.07 -4.61
CA ILE A 86 -16.27 2.95 -5.46
C ILE A 86 -17.63 2.46 -4.94
N LEU A 87 -17.74 2.16 -3.64
CA LEU A 87 -18.97 1.63 -3.04
C LEU A 87 -20.14 2.62 -3.13
N ALA A 88 -19.87 3.90 -2.85
CA ALA A 88 -20.86 4.97 -2.86
C ALA A 88 -20.99 5.66 -4.23
N ARG A 89 -20.31 5.15 -5.27
CA ARG A 89 -20.30 5.65 -6.66
C ARG A 89 -20.09 7.16 -6.73
N LYS A 90 -19.10 7.66 -6.01
CA LYS A 90 -18.83 9.09 -5.92
C LYS A 90 -18.12 9.61 -7.18
N PRO A 91 -18.46 10.82 -7.65
CA PRO A 91 -17.92 11.36 -8.91
C PRO A 91 -16.42 11.71 -8.84
N TRP A 92 -15.88 11.91 -7.63
CA TRP A 92 -14.49 12.26 -7.40
C TRP A 92 -13.52 11.07 -7.40
N PHE A 93 -14.04 9.84 -7.52
CA PHE A 93 -13.23 8.60 -7.54
C PHE A 93 -12.11 8.63 -8.58
N ASN A 94 -12.40 9.06 -9.81
CA ASN A 94 -11.42 9.05 -10.89
C ASN A 94 -10.22 9.96 -10.56
N THR A 95 -10.47 11.12 -9.96
CA THR A 95 -9.44 12.08 -9.59
C THR A 95 -8.58 11.54 -8.44
N THR A 96 -9.20 11.01 -7.39
CA THR A 96 -8.45 10.45 -6.24
C THR A 96 -7.71 9.16 -6.58
N CYS A 97 -8.26 8.34 -7.47
CA CYS A 97 -7.59 7.15 -8.00
C CYS A 97 -6.37 7.53 -8.84
N LEU A 98 -6.46 8.60 -9.65
CA LEU A 98 -5.34 9.08 -10.44
C LEU A 98 -4.21 9.64 -9.55
N ILE A 99 -4.56 10.42 -8.53
CA ILE A 99 -3.60 10.96 -7.55
C ILE A 99 -2.89 9.80 -6.83
N TYR A 100 -3.64 8.78 -6.42
CA TYR A 100 -3.08 7.59 -5.80
C TYR A 100 -2.11 6.88 -6.74
N GLY A 101 -2.53 6.61 -7.98
CA GLY A 101 -1.71 5.93 -8.98
C GLY A 101 -0.42 6.67 -9.29
N ALA A 102 -0.48 8.00 -9.43
CA ALA A 102 0.71 8.83 -9.65
C ALA A 102 1.71 8.71 -8.48
N SER A 103 1.21 8.81 -7.24
CA SER A 103 2.05 8.65 -6.04
C SER A 103 2.69 7.25 -5.97
N CYS A 104 1.92 6.18 -6.21
CA CYS A 104 2.44 4.82 -6.23
C CYS A 104 3.55 4.63 -7.28
N LEU A 105 3.34 5.13 -8.50
CA LEU A 105 4.34 5.04 -9.57
C LEU A 105 5.62 5.78 -9.20
N THR A 106 5.52 6.97 -8.62
CA THR A 106 6.70 7.71 -8.14
C THR A 106 7.48 6.91 -7.10
N SER A 107 6.81 6.34 -6.10
CA SER A 107 7.47 5.50 -5.09
C SER A 107 8.18 4.29 -5.71
N MET A 108 7.52 3.60 -6.66
CA MET A 108 8.11 2.43 -7.33
C MET A 108 9.35 2.78 -8.16
N VAL A 109 9.33 3.93 -8.86
CA VAL A 109 10.50 4.44 -9.58
C VAL A 109 11.64 4.74 -8.61
N THR A 110 11.36 5.36 -7.48
CA THR A 110 12.37 5.65 -6.45
C THR A 110 13.00 4.37 -5.90
N ILE A 111 12.20 3.37 -5.56
CA ILE A 111 12.69 2.06 -5.08
C ILE A 111 13.56 1.37 -6.13
N SER A 112 13.16 1.43 -7.41
CA SER A 112 13.88 0.78 -8.51
C SER A 112 15.20 1.47 -8.86
N THR A 113 15.30 2.78 -8.58
CA THR A 113 16.47 3.60 -8.92
C THR A 113 17.51 3.63 -7.79
N LEU A 114 17.08 3.45 -6.53
CA LEU A 114 17.93 3.48 -5.35
C LEU A 114 18.36 2.09 -4.85
N LYS A 115 18.08 1.04 -5.63
CA LYS A 115 18.54 -0.34 -5.40
C LYS A 115 19.91 -0.55 -6.02
#